data_AF-A0A672YVE5-F1
#
_entry.id   AF-A0A672YVE5-F1
#
_cell.length_a   1.000
_cell.length_b   1.000
_cell.length_c   1.000
_cell.angle_alpha   90.00
_cell.angle_beta   90.00
_cell.angle_gamma   90.00
#
_symmetry.space_group_name_H-M   'P 1'
#
loop_
_entity.id
_entity.type
_entity.pdbx_description
1 polymer ?
#
loop_
_entity_poly.entity_id
_entity_poly.type
_entity_poly.pdbx_seq_one_letter_code
_entity_poly.pdbx_strand_id
1 'polypeptide(L)'
;DEPTSQDAGQVEVSRLDLRVGCVITALQYYHGLYLQVDVGEAAPRTVVNQLGQHISVAQIQNHKVVMLCNLKQEVMKDVVSNGIILCATSPDKVEILEPPPEASPGDRVTFQTITGEPDAELNPAEKIWEQIQPDLQTDAQCVATYKGAALEVVGKGVCKAQTLSNSEIK
;
A
#
# COMPACT_ATOMS: atom_id res chain seq x y z
N ASP A 1 -9.63 -34.48 8.97
CA ASP A 1 -9.22 -33.07 8.92
C ASP A 1 -9.06 -32.55 10.33
N GLU A 2 -7.82 -32.46 10.80
CA GLU A 2 -7.50 -31.71 12.01
C GLU A 2 -7.50 -30.21 11.67
N PRO A 3 -8.06 -29.35 12.54
CA PRO A 3 -7.87 -27.92 12.39
C PRO A 3 -6.40 -27.63 12.75
N THR A 4 -5.63 -27.14 11.78
CA THR A 4 -4.29 -26.61 12.03
C THR A 4 -4.40 -25.50 13.07
N SER A 5 -3.97 -25.82 14.28
CA SER A 5 -3.74 -24.85 15.34
C SER A 5 -2.42 -24.16 15.05
N GLN A 6 -2.43 -22.88 14.64
CA GLN A 6 -1.27 -22.00 14.39
C GLN A 6 -1.85 -20.59 14.19
N ASP A 7 -1.49 -19.49 14.84
CA ASP A 7 -0.40 -19.10 15.72
C ASP A 7 -0.96 -17.95 16.60
N ALA A 8 -1.16 -18.16 17.91
CA ALA A 8 -1.89 -17.21 18.78
C ALA A 8 -1.06 -15.96 19.17
N GLY A 9 0.02 -15.66 18.44
CA GLY A 9 0.89 -14.51 18.67
C GLY A 9 1.31 -13.76 17.39
N GLN A 10 0.86 -14.17 16.20
CA GLN A 10 1.27 -13.53 14.95
C GLN A 10 0.29 -12.43 14.55
N VAL A 11 0.80 -11.23 14.27
CA VAL A 11 -0.01 -10.12 13.76
C VAL A 11 -0.39 -10.42 12.32
N GLU A 12 -1.69 -10.59 12.08
CA GLU A 12 -2.23 -10.91 10.76
C GLU A 12 -2.28 -9.70 9.83
N VAL A 13 -1.87 -9.90 8.58
CA VAL A 13 -1.84 -8.85 7.56
C VAL A 13 -3.23 -8.34 7.17
N SER A 14 -4.27 -9.14 7.40
CA SER A 14 -5.67 -8.77 7.13
C SER A 14 -6.15 -7.56 7.94
N ARG A 15 -5.45 -7.21 9.03
CA ARG A 15 -5.72 -6.00 9.84
C ARG A 15 -5.42 -4.70 9.10
N LEU A 16 -4.62 -4.73 8.04
CA LEU A 16 -4.34 -3.56 7.20
C LEU A 16 -5.51 -3.26 6.26
N ASP A 17 -5.95 -2.00 6.23
CA ASP A 17 -6.91 -1.51 5.23
C ASP A 17 -6.14 -1.06 3.99
N LEU A 18 -5.90 -1.99 3.07
CA LEU A 18 -5.31 -1.67 1.77
C LEU A 18 -6.41 -1.43 0.74
N ARG A 19 -6.32 -0.28 0.05
CA ARG A 19 -7.28 0.10 -1.00
C ARG A 19 -6.58 0.58 -2.24
N VAL A 20 -7.26 0.44 -3.37
CA VAL A 20 -6.87 1.10 -4.60
C VAL A 20 -7.16 2.58 -4.51
N GLY A 21 -6.13 3.38 -4.78
CA GLY A 21 -6.22 4.83 -4.91
C GLY A 21 -6.03 5.28 -6.36
N CYS A 22 -6.56 6.44 -6.71
CA CYS A 22 -6.23 7.17 -7.95
C CYS A 22 -5.74 8.57 -7.60
N VAL A 23 -4.56 8.93 -8.07
CA VAL A 23 -3.95 10.23 -7.78
C VAL A 23 -4.57 11.30 -8.66
N ILE A 24 -5.40 12.15 -8.07
CA ILE A 24 -6.13 13.24 -8.77
C ILE A 24 -5.23 14.45 -8.94
N THR A 25 -4.39 14.73 -7.94
CA THR A 25 -3.47 15.87 -7.96
C THR A 25 -2.13 15.43 -7.41
N ALA A 26 -1.06 15.74 -8.14
CA ALA A 26 0.31 15.58 -7.67
C ALA A 26 1.08 16.89 -7.78
N LEU A 27 1.75 17.29 -6.70
CA LEU A 27 2.56 18.50 -6.62
C LEU A 27 3.92 18.17 -6.02
N GLN A 28 4.98 18.82 -6.52
CA GLN A 28 6.29 18.75 -5.89
C GLN A 28 6.21 19.35 -4.49
N TYR A 29 6.70 18.63 -3.48
CA TYR A 29 6.64 19.07 -2.08
C TYR A 29 7.94 18.72 -1.34
N TYR A 30 8.80 19.72 -1.16
CA TYR A 30 10.16 19.53 -0.66
C TYR A 30 10.90 18.41 -1.42
N HIS A 31 11.34 17.36 -0.72
CA HIS A 31 12.02 16.18 -1.27
C HIS A 31 11.04 15.04 -1.67
N GLY A 32 9.74 15.28 -1.57
CA GLY A 32 8.71 14.29 -1.87
C GLY A 32 7.60 14.89 -2.73
N LEU A 33 6.43 14.28 -2.62
CA LEU A 33 5.23 14.68 -3.34
C LEU A 33 4.08 14.94 -2.37
N TYR A 34 3.31 15.99 -2.67
CA TYR A 34 2.00 16.22 -2.08
C TYR A 34 0.95 15.69 -3.05
N LEU A 35 0.07 14.82 -2.55
CA LEU A 35 -0.90 14.11 -3.37
C LEU A 35 -2.32 14.30 -2.82
N GLN A 36 -3.29 14.40 -3.72
CA GLN A 36 -4.70 14.16 -3.46
C GLN A 36 -5.08 12.84 -4.11
N VAL A 37 -5.50 11.86 -3.31
CA VAL A 37 -5.76 10.49 -3.76
C VAL A 37 -7.23 10.16 -3.54
N ASP A 38 -7.95 9.85 -4.61
CA ASP A 38 -9.29 9.24 -4.54
C ASP A 38 -9.15 7.80 -4.09
N VAL A 39 -9.78 7.43 -2.98
CA VAL A 39 -9.84 6.06 -2.47
C VAL A 39 -11.29 5.55 -2.35
N GLY A 40 -12.20 6.10 -3.17
CA GLY A 40 -13.61 5.74 -3.18
C GLY A 40 -14.41 6.25 -1.97
N GLU A 41 -13.87 7.22 -1.24
CA GLU A 41 -14.52 7.89 -0.11
C GLU A 41 -15.24 9.16 -0.55
N ALA A 42 -15.97 9.80 0.36
CA ALA A 42 -16.71 11.03 0.08
C ALA A 42 -15.80 12.20 -0.36
N ALA A 43 -14.53 12.19 0.04
CA ALA A 43 -13.53 13.17 -0.35
C ALA A 43 -12.17 12.48 -0.56
N PRO A 44 -11.32 13.00 -1.46
CA PRO A 44 -9.95 12.53 -1.62
C PRO A 44 -9.13 12.70 -0.34
N ARG A 45 -8.15 11.83 -0.14
CA ARG A 45 -7.21 11.91 0.98
C ARG A 45 -5.97 12.70 0.59
N THR A 46 -5.50 13.53 1.52
CA THR A 46 -4.17 14.15 1.42
C THR A 46 -3.11 13.14 1.81
N VAL A 47 -2.14 12.90 0.94
CA VAL A 47 -1.02 12.00 1.20
C VAL A 47 0.30 12.69 0.87
N VAL A 48 1.27 12.59 1.77
CA VAL A 48 2.64 13.05 1.51
C VAL A 48 3.50 11.81 1.26
N ASN A 49 4.01 11.67 0.03
CA ASN A 49 4.92 10.59 -0.32
C ASN A 49 6.38 11.08 -0.23
N GLN A 50 7.10 10.67 0.81
CA GLN A 50 8.49 11.06 1.03
C GLN A 50 9.48 10.34 0.08
N LEU A 51 9.04 9.27 -0.60
CA LEU A 51 9.85 8.56 -1.61
C LEU A 51 9.85 9.25 -2.99
N GLY A 52 9.27 10.45 -3.07
CA GLY A 52 9.14 11.23 -4.31
C GLY A 52 10.45 11.64 -4.98
N GLN A 53 11.63 11.50 -4.35
CA GLN A 53 12.90 11.74 -5.06
C GLN A 53 13.09 10.83 -6.29
N HIS A 54 12.43 9.66 -6.30
CA HIS A 54 12.51 8.68 -7.39
C HIS A 54 11.27 8.67 -8.28
N ILE A 55 10.20 9.39 -7.90
CA ILE A 55 8.91 9.41 -8.59
C ILE A 55 8.58 10.86 -8.92
N SER A 56 8.57 11.20 -10.21
CA SER A 56 8.19 12.53 -10.66
C SER A 56 6.67 12.74 -10.62
N VAL A 57 6.24 14.01 -10.53
CA VAL A 57 4.83 14.41 -10.64
C VAL A 57 4.17 13.82 -11.90
N ALA A 58 4.88 13.86 -13.04
CA ALA A 58 4.35 13.35 -14.31
C ALA A 58 4.12 11.84 -14.31
N GLN A 59 4.91 11.07 -13.57
CA GLN A 59 4.76 9.61 -13.49
C GLN A 59 3.57 9.19 -12.64
N ILE A 60 3.22 9.96 -11.60
CA ILE A 60 2.18 9.58 -10.63
C ILE A 60 0.83 10.27 -10.88
N GLN A 61 0.80 11.40 -11.59
CA GLN A 61 -0.43 12.12 -11.88
C GLN A 61 -1.40 11.24 -12.68
N ASN A 62 -2.65 11.13 -12.21
CA ASN A 62 -3.70 10.24 -12.75
C ASN A 62 -3.33 8.75 -12.73
N HIS A 63 -2.36 8.35 -11.91
CA HIS A 63 -1.96 6.95 -11.76
C HIS A 63 -2.76 6.26 -10.65
N LYS A 64 -3.07 4.96 -10.84
CA LYS A 64 -3.61 4.11 -9.78
C LYS A 64 -2.49 3.61 -8.87
N VAL A 65 -2.77 3.53 -7.58
CA VAL A 65 -1.80 3.15 -6.55
C VAL A 65 -2.44 2.20 -5.53
N VAL A 66 -1.62 1.46 -4.79
CA VAL A 66 -2.08 0.73 -3.59
C VAL A 66 -1.80 1.59 -2.37
N MET A 67 -2.82 1.83 -1.55
CA MET A 67 -2.75 2.73 -0.40
C MET A 67 -3.11 2.01 0.89
N LEU A 68 -2.35 2.26 1.96
CA LEU A 68 -2.67 1.88 3.33
C LEU A 68 -3.48 3.01 4.00
N CYS A 69 -4.70 2.69 4.41
CA CYS A 69 -5.75 3.66 4.74
C CYS A 69 -6.13 3.73 6.23
N ASN A 70 -5.75 2.76 7.07
CA ASN A 70 -6.16 2.72 8.47
C ASN A 70 -5.01 3.01 9.46
N LEU A 71 -3.92 3.63 9.01
CA LEU A 71 -2.95 4.21 9.94
C LEU A 71 -3.47 5.51 10.54
N LYS A 72 -3.05 5.79 11.78
CA LYS A 72 -3.23 7.11 12.36
C LYS A 72 -2.55 8.16 11.46
N GLN A 73 -3.27 9.24 11.19
CA GLN A 73 -2.75 10.37 10.42
C GLN A 73 -1.43 10.91 11.01
N GLU A 74 -0.50 11.27 10.13
CA GLU A 74 0.82 11.77 10.50
C GLU A 74 1.02 13.19 9.99
N VAL A 75 1.54 14.08 10.86
CA VAL A 75 1.92 15.43 10.46
C VAL A 75 3.31 15.38 9.82
N MET A 76 3.36 15.53 8.51
CA MET A 76 4.60 15.62 7.74
C MET A 76 4.90 17.10 7.46
N LYS A 77 5.77 17.67 8.28
CA LYS A 77 6.07 19.12 8.32
C LYS A 77 4.83 19.95 8.63
N ASP A 78 4.23 20.58 7.62
CA ASP A 78 3.06 21.44 7.72
C ASP A 78 1.79 20.81 7.11
N VAL A 79 1.87 19.56 6.64
CA VAL A 79 0.75 18.84 6.03
C VAL A 79 0.39 17.59 6.83
N VAL A 80 -0.90 17.34 7.02
CA VAL A 80 -1.41 16.09 7.59
C VAL A 80 -1.56 15.05 6.48
N SER A 81 -0.76 13.99 6.54
CA SER A 81 -0.84 12.83 5.64
C SER A 81 -1.82 11.79 6.20
N ASN A 82 -2.76 11.36 5.37
CA ASN A 82 -3.86 10.45 5.72
C ASN A 82 -3.72 9.10 5.02
N GLY A 83 -2.53 8.52 5.13
CA GLY A 83 -2.21 7.20 4.60
C GLY A 83 -0.81 7.13 3.99
N ILE A 84 -0.49 5.95 3.46
CA ILE A 84 0.79 5.63 2.83
C ILE A 84 0.53 5.00 1.47
N ILE A 85 1.27 5.43 0.45
CA ILE A 85 1.29 4.75 -0.86
C ILE A 85 2.37 3.68 -0.82
N LEU A 86 1.98 2.44 -1.10
CA LEU A 86 2.92 1.33 -1.11
C LEU A 86 3.79 1.37 -2.36
N CYS A 87 5.10 1.24 -2.15
CA CYS A 87 6.11 1.24 -3.19
C CYS A 87 7.06 0.05 -3.03
N ALA A 88 7.44 -0.58 -4.13
CA ALA A 88 8.60 -1.47 -4.15
C ALA A 88 9.89 -0.64 -4.15
N THR A 89 10.88 -1.06 -3.37
CA THR A 89 12.12 -0.31 -3.15
C THR A 89 13.34 -1.18 -3.31
N SER A 90 14.37 -0.62 -3.93
CA SER A 90 15.74 -1.14 -3.96
C SER A 90 16.70 0.00 -3.58
N PRO A 91 18.01 -0.27 -3.38
CA PRO A 91 18.96 0.78 -3.02
C PRO A 91 18.99 1.98 -3.99
N ASP A 92 18.68 1.76 -5.28
CA ASP A 92 18.81 2.77 -6.33
C ASP A 92 17.47 3.24 -6.92
N LYS A 93 16.36 2.55 -6.62
CA LYS A 93 15.08 2.75 -7.32
C LYS A 93 13.88 2.56 -6.40
N VAL A 94 12.85 3.35 -6.65
CA VAL A 94 11.52 3.18 -6.06
C VAL A 94 10.50 3.09 -7.19
N GLU A 95 9.57 2.15 -7.08
CA GLU A 95 8.44 1.99 -7.99
C GLU A 95 7.14 1.93 -7.21
N ILE A 96 6.13 2.64 -7.67
CA ILE A 96 4.79 2.58 -7.08
C ILE A 96 4.22 1.18 -7.32
N LEU A 97 3.56 0.60 -6.32
CA LEU A 97 2.76 -0.60 -6.56
C LEU A 97 1.48 -0.23 -7.30
N GLU A 98 1.31 -0.86 -8.46
CA GLU A 98 0.18 -0.66 -9.33
C GLU A 98 -0.85 -1.77 -9.09
N PRO A 99 -2.12 -1.42 -8.82
CA PRO A 99 -3.20 -2.40 -8.80
C PRO A 99 -3.49 -2.91 -10.23
N PRO A 100 -4.26 -4.00 -10.39
CA PRO A 100 -4.64 -4.47 -11.71
C PRO A 100 -5.40 -3.38 -12.50
N PRO A 101 -5.28 -3.31 -13.83
CA PRO A 101 -5.85 -2.23 -14.64
C PRO A 101 -7.35 -2.03 -14.45
N GLU A 102 -8.08 -3.10 -14.12
CA GLU A 102 -9.54 -3.14 -14.00
C GLU A 102 -10.01 -2.61 -12.63
N ALA A 103 -9.09 -2.40 -11.69
CA ALA A 103 -9.41 -1.89 -10.37
C ALA A 103 -9.88 -0.43 -10.40
N SER A 104 -10.73 -0.07 -9.45
CA SER A 104 -11.32 1.26 -9.28
C SER A 104 -10.96 1.82 -7.91
N PRO A 105 -10.91 3.15 -7.75
CA PRO A 105 -10.74 3.78 -6.45
C PRO A 105 -11.68 3.18 -5.39
N GLY A 106 -11.12 2.80 -4.25
CA GLY A 106 -11.84 2.19 -3.13
C GLY A 106 -11.98 0.67 -3.21
N ASP A 107 -11.60 0.02 -4.31
CA ASP A 107 -11.49 -1.44 -4.33
C ASP A 107 -10.55 -1.91 -3.22
N ARG A 108 -10.97 -2.93 -2.48
CA ARG A 108 -10.15 -3.53 -1.43
C ARG A 108 -9.03 -4.36 -2.05
N VAL A 109 -7.82 -4.16 -1.56
CA VAL A 109 -6.67 -5.02 -1.83
C VAL A 109 -6.56 -6.03 -0.68
N THR A 110 -6.63 -7.31 -1.00
CA THR A 110 -6.55 -8.44 -0.07
C THR A 110 -5.33 -9.29 -0.38
N PHE A 111 -5.09 -10.32 0.43
CA PHE A 111 -3.97 -11.23 0.25
C PHE A 111 -4.52 -12.62 -0.04
N GLN A 112 -4.03 -13.26 -1.10
CA GLN A 112 -4.51 -14.58 -1.48
C GLN A 112 -4.39 -15.55 -0.31
N THR A 113 -5.44 -16.34 -0.07
CA THR A 113 -5.55 -17.34 1.01
C THR A 113 -5.60 -16.79 2.44
N ILE A 114 -5.44 -15.49 2.66
CA ILE A 114 -5.53 -14.85 3.98
C ILE A 114 -6.84 -14.08 4.06
N THR A 115 -7.70 -14.46 5.00
CA THR A 115 -9.00 -13.83 5.20
C THR A 115 -9.04 -13.06 6.51
N GLY A 116 -9.76 -11.95 6.53
CA GLY A 116 -10.01 -11.17 7.74
C GLY A 116 -10.50 -9.78 7.40
N GLU A 117 -10.88 -9.01 8.40
CA GLU A 117 -11.31 -7.62 8.25
C GLU A 117 -10.25 -6.67 8.81
N PRO A 118 -10.08 -5.49 8.18
CA PRO A 118 -9.12 -4.52 8.67
C PRO A 118 -9.62 -3.88 9.96
N ASP A 119 -8.68 -3.41 10.77
CA ASP A 119 -9.02 -2.56 11.90
C ASP A 119 -9.58 -1.23 11.37
N ALA A 120 -10.53 -0.62 12.10
CA ALA A 120 -11.04 0.69 11.73
C ALA A 120 -9.93 1.78 11.76
N GLU A 121 -9.04 1.70 12.74
CA GLU A 121 -7.80 2.47 12.84
C GLU A 121 -6.79 1.60 13.60
N LEU A 122 -5.56 1.50 13.09
CA LEU A 122 -4.46 0.76 13.70
C LEU A 122 -3.95 1.50 14.94
N ASN A 123 -3.84 0.77 16.06
CA ASN A 123 -3.26 1.30 17.29
C ASN A 123 -1.73 1.49 17.15
N PRO A 124 -1.19 2.72 17.24
CA PRO A 124 0.25 2.96 17.11
C PRO A 124 1.10 2.25 18.16
N ALA A 125 0.53 1.93 19.34
CA ALA A 125 1.23 1.20 20.39
C ALA A 125 1.49 -0.27 20.02
N GLU A 126 0.67 -0.86 19.15
CA GLU A 126 0.82 -2.24 18.70
C GLU A 126 1.84 -2.39 17.57
N LYS A 127 2.21 -1.30 16.88
CA LYS A 127 3.20 -1.31 15.80
C LYS A 127 2.92 -2.38 14.73
N ILE A 128 1.65 -2.52 14.36
CA ILE A 128 1.16 -3.58 13.46
C ILE A 128 1.82 -3.48 12.09
N TRP A 129 1.89 -2.26 11.53
CA TRP A 129 2.55 -2.01 10.26
C TRP A 129 4.03 -2.41 10.31
N GLU A 130 4.76 -2.00 11.34
CA GLU A 130 6.17 -2.30 11.51
C GLU A 130 6.46 -3.79 11.70
N GLN A 131 5.50 -4.55 12.22
CA GLN A 131 5.60 -6.01 12.33
C GLN A 131 5.32 -6.72 10.99
N ILE A 132 4.45 -6.16 10.16
CA ILE A 132 4.03 -6.75 8.87
C ILE A 132 4.98 -6.37 7.73
N GLN A 133 5.41 -5.11 7.68
CA GLN A 133 6.15 -4.52 6.56
C GLN A 133 7.40 -5.32 6.16
N PRO A 134 8.20 -5.89 7.08
CA PRO A 134 9.37 -6.70 6.71
C PRO A 134 9.05 -7.96 5.87
N ASP A 135 7.81 -8.45 5.93
CA ASP A 135 7.35 -9.62 5.18
C ASP A 135 6.65 -9.24 3.87
N LEU A 136 6.49 -7.94 3.58
CA LEU A 136 5.96 -7.43 2.32
C LEU A 136 7.09 -7.25 1.30
N GLN A 137 6.99 -7.97 0.19
CA GLN A 137 7.98 -7.92 -0.89
C GLN A 137 7.36 -8.26 -2.24
N THR A 138 8.00 -7.84 -3.32
CA THR A 138 7.68 -8.34 -4.65
C THR A 138 8.31 -9.71 -4.90
N ASP A 139 7.66 -10.57 -5.67
CA ASP A 139 8.21 -11.86 -6.09
C ASP A 139 9.07 -11.74 -7.38
N ALA A 140 9.50 -12.88 -7.92
CA ALA A 140 10.28 -12.95 -9.16
C ALA A 140 9.53 -12.44 -10.41
N GLN A 141 8.20 -12.30 -10.34
CA GLN A 141 7.35 -11.77 -11.41
C GLN A 141 6.89 -10.33 -11.12
N CYS A 142 7.53 -9.66 -10.16
CA CYS A 142 7.20 -8.32 -9.67
C CYS A 142 5.82 -8.22 -8.99
N VAL A 143 5.19 -9.35 -8.65
CA VAL A 143 3.91 -9.36 -7.93
C VAL A 143 4.16 -9.03 -6.47
N ALA A 144 3.41 -8.07 -5.92
CA ALA A 144 3.46 -7.76 -4.50
C ALA A 144 2.90 -8.94 -3.69
N THR A 145 3.62 -9.35 -2.65
CA THR A 145 3.24 -10.47 -1.78
C THR A 145 3.47 -10.15 -0.30
N TYR A 146 2.71 -10.81 0.57
CA TYR A 146 2.99 -10.94 1.99
C TYR A 146 3.30 -12.41 2.28
N LYS A 147 4.53 -12.75 2.72
CA LYS A 147 4.94 -14.16 2.93
C LYS A 147 4.61 -15.09 1.76
N GLY A 148 4.70 -14.58 0.53
CA GLY A 148 4.36 -15.31 -0.70
C GLY A 148 2.87 -15.31 -1.08
N ALA A 149 1.96 -14.84 -0.23
CA ALA A 149 0.57 -14.61 -0.58
C ALA A 149 0.43 -13.33 -1.42
N ALA A 150 -0.02 -13.44 -2.67
CA ALA A 150 -0.13 -12.29 -3.56
C ALA A 150 -1.17 -11.27 -3.10
N LEU A 151 -0.84 -9.98 -3.21
CA LEU A 151 -1.79 -8.89 -3.05
C LEU A 151 -2.69 -8.87 -4.28
N GLU A 152 -4.00 -8.94 -4.07
CA GLU A 152 -4.98 -9.00 -5.15
C GLU A 152 -6.15 -8.07 -4.92
N VAL A 153 -6.75 -7.64 -6.02
CA VAL A 153 -8.12 -7.13 -6.04
C VAL A 153 -9.00 -8.26 -6.54
N VAL A 154 -9.86 -8.77 -5.67
CA VAL A 154 -10.66 -9.98 -5.91
C VAL A 154 -11.42 -9.87 -7.23
N GLY A 155 -11.19 -10.85 -8.12
CA GLY A 155 -11.82 -10.91 -9.45
C GLY A 155 -11.23 -9.97 -10.51
N LYS A 156 -10.21 -9.16 -10.18
CA LYS A 156 -9.58 -8.18 -11.10
C LYS A 156 -8.10 -8.45 -11.35
N GLY A 157 -7.40 -9.08 -10.40
CA GLY A 157 -6.01 -9.51 -10.58
C GLY A 157 -5.09 -9.08 -9.43
N VAL A 158 -3.78 -9.18 -9.66
CA VAL A 158 -2.75 -8.95 -8.64
C VAL A 158 -2.10 -7.57 -8.76
N CYS A 159 -1.60 -7.04 -7.64
CA CYS A 159 -0.85 -5.80 -7.60
C CYS A 159 0.63 -6.06 -7.93
N LYS A 160 1.28 -5.17 -8.68
CA LYS A 160 2.65 -5.36 -9.16
C LYS A 160 3.50 -4.11 -9.07
N ALA A 161 4.80 -4.30 -8.91
CA ALA A 161 5.79 -3.30 -9.31
C ALA A 161 6.04 -3.39 -10.83
N GLN A 162 6.63 -2.36 -11.42
CA GLN A 162 6.87 -2.30 -12.86
C GLN A 162 8.02 -3.23 -13.27
N THR A 163 9.13 -3.21 -12.53
CA THR A 163 10.36 -3.96 -12.82
C THR A 163 11.09 -4.49 -11.58
N LEU A 164 10.77 -3.98 -10.38
CA LEU A 164 11.40 -4.42 -9.14
C LEU A 164 10.84 -5.77 -8.68
N SER A 165 11.61 -6.83 -8.92
CA SER A 165 11.37 -8.18 -8.40
C SER A 165 12.19 -8.45 -7.15
N ASN A 166 11.72 -9.36 -6.28
CA ASN A 166 12.39 -9.72 -5.02
C ASN A 166 12.82 -8.50 -4.19
N SER A 167 11.98 -7.47 -4.16
CA SER A 167 12.27 -6.15 -3.60
C SER A 167 11.33 -5.84 -2.43
N GLU A 168 11.83 -5.12 -1.44
CA GLU A 168 11.09 -4.73 -0.23
C GLU A 168 9.96 -3.75 -0.57
N ILE A 169 8.80 -3.91 0.05
CA ILE A 169 7.67 -2.96 -0.08
C ILE A 169 7.61 -2.06 1.15
N LYS A 170 7.47 -0.74 0.92
CA LYS A 170 7.38 0.31 1.94
C LYS A 170 6.19 1.21 1.72
#